data_AF-A0A4R8WGS0-F1
#
_entry.id   AF-A0A4R8WGS0-F1
#
_cell.length_a   1.000
_cell.length_b   1.000
_cell.length_c   1.000
_cell.angle_alpha   90.00
_cell.angle_beta   90.00
_cell.angle_gamma   90.00
#
_symmetry.space_group_name_H-M   'P 1'
#
loop_
_entity.id
_entity.type
_entity.pdbx_description
1 polymer ?
#
loop_
_entity_poly.entity_id
_entity_poly.type
_entity_poly.pdbx_seq_one_letter_code
_entity_poly.pdbx_strand_id
1 'polypeptide(L)'
;MSATGSIQSPVQTGPVLADGPFVHLDGALHASYRTSDFASAVRFLDRVAEAADAAGHHPDVELGYGTVAFRLRSHDLGGVTERDLRLALQIQALANELGAEGRAVTPARYDVAIDCTDADSIRPFWRVGLGYVELPADGDGDVELVDPRGHGPRVWFQHMEIARTDRNRIHLDVYVPGDDAEERVSAIVEAGGTLLTDEHAPEWWVLADVEGNELCVCTSSY
;
A
#
# COMPACT_ATOMS: atom_id res chain seq x y z
N MET A 1 -7.85 -25.49 -18.37
CA MET A 1 -7.80 -24.45 -19.43
C MET A 1 -7.29 -23.19 -18.77
N SER A 2 -6.03 -22.85 -19.01
CA SER A 2 -5.38 -21.69 -18.40
C SER A 2 -6.00 -20.42 -18.98
N ALA A 3 -6.79 -19.70 -18.21
CA ALA A 3 -7.03 -18.29 -18.51
C ALA A 3 -5.70 -17.58 -18.24
N THR A 4 -4.97 -17.27 -19.30
CA THR A 4 -3.82 -16.35 -19.26
C THR A 4 -4.33 -14.99 -18.80
N GLY A 5 -4.32 -14.75 -17.49
CA GLY A 5 -4.69 -13.45 -16.93
C GLY A 5 -3.57 -12.46 -17.17
N SER A 6 -3.83 -11.36 -17.85
CA SER A 6 -2.91 -10.23 -17.88
C SER A 6 -3.04 -9.42 -16.59
N ILE A 7 -1.92 -8.87 -16.12
CA ILE A 7 -1.93 -7.87 -15.06
C ILE A 7 -2.79 -6.68 -15.52
N GLN A 8 -3.66 -6.20 -14.64
CA GLN A 8 -4.52 -5.05 -14.85
C GLN A 8 -3.86 -3.80 -14.26
N SER A 9 -4.09 -2.63 -14.84
CA SER A 9 -3.70 -1.34 -14.27
C SER A 9 -4.83 -0.73 -13.42
N PRO A 10 -4.53 0.26 -12.56
CA PRO A 10 -5.55 1.01 -11.82
C PRO A 10 -6.65 1.60 -12.71
N VAL A 11 -6.29 2.10 -13.90
CA VAL A 11 -7.24 2.63 -14.90
C VAL A 11 -8.23 1.55 -15.38
N GLN A 12 -7.77 0.29 -15.51
CA GLN A 12 -8.62 -0.82 -15.94
C GLN A 12 -9.52 -1.31 -14.81
N THR A 13 -9.02 -1.32 -13.58
CA THR A 13 -9.78 -1.81 -12.41
C THR A 13 -10.78 -0.80 -11.88
N GLY A 14 -10.52 0.51 -12.02
CA GLY A 14 -11.34 1.59 -11.46
C GLY A 14 -12.84 1.46 -11.78
N PRO A 15 -13.25 1.34 -13.06
CA PRO A 15 -14.65 1.20 -13.43
C PRO A 15 -15.33 -0.06 -12.86
N VAL A 16 -14.57 -1.14 -12.62
CA VAL A 16 -15.09 -2.40 -12.06
C VAL A 16 -15.33 -2.27 -10.55
N LEU A 17 -14.52 -1.45 -9.87
CA LEU A 17 -14.51 -1.30 -8.41
C LEU A 17 -15.32 -0.09 -7.92
N ALA A 18 -15.86 0.74 -8.83
CA ALA A 18 -16.46 2.04 -8.53
C ALA A 18 -17.60 2.00 -7.48
N ASP A 19 -18.33 0.89 -7.38
CA ASP A 19 -19.46 0.73 -6.45
C ASP A 19 -19.04 0.06 -5.11
N GLY A 20 -17.74 -0.10 -4.86
CA GLY A 20 -17.21 -0.82 -3.71
C GLY A 20 -16.07 -0.10 -2.98
N PRO A 21 -15.65 -0.61 -1.81
CA PRO A 21 -14.57 -0.06 -1.00
C PRO A 21 -13.18 -0.53 -1.47
N PHE A 22 -13.09 -1.33 -2.53
CA PHE A 22 -11.83 -1.83 -3.04
C PHE A 22 -11.12 -0.76 -3.87
N VAL A 23 -9.84 -0.57 -3.58
CA VAL A 23 -8.95 0.38 -4.27
C VAL A 23 -7.73 -0.37 -4.80
N HIS A 24 -7.27 -0.02 -6.01
CA HIS A 24 -6.08 -0.62 -6.61
C HIS A 24 -4.86 0.25 -6.28
N LEU A 25 -3.95 -0.27 -5.46
CA LEU A 25 -2.69 0.36 -5.12
C LEU A 25 -1.58 -0.70 -5.00
N ASP A 26 -0.38 -0.39 -5.49
CA ASP A 26 0.83 -1.20 -5.25
C ASP A 26 0.68 -2.66 -5.73
N GLY A 27 0.19 -2.81 -6.96
CA GLY A 27 -0.03 -4.12 -7.58
C GLY A 27 -1.04 -5.03 -6.86
N ALA A 28 -1.88 -4.48 -5.97
CA ALA A 28 -2.88 -5.21 -5.21
C ALA A 28 -4.21 -4.43 -5.06
N LEU A 29 -5.30 -5.14 -4.78
CA LEU A 29 -6.57 -4.53 -4.38
C LEU A 29 -6.69 -4.56 -2.86
N HIS A 30 -7.11 -3.44 -2.26
CA HIS A 30 -7.23 -3.28 -0.82
C HIS A 30 -8.65 -2.84 -0.44
N ALA A 31 -9.22 -3.43 0.61
CA ALA A 31 -10.46 -2.94 1.22
C ALA A 31 -10.49 -3.28 2.71
N SER A 32 -11.26 -2.51 3.49
CA SER A 32 -11.57 -2.85 4.87
C SER A 32 -13.07 -2.84 5.11
N TYR A 33 -13.51 -3.63 6.08
CA TYR A 33 -14.90 -3.75 6.46
C TYR A 33 -15.03 -3.65 7.96
N ARG A 34 -16.10 -2.99 8.42
CA ARG A 34 -16.48 -2.92 9.83
C ARG A 34 -17.73 -3.76 10.08
N THR A 35 -17.75 -4.48 11.18
CA THR A 35 -18.88 -5.26 11.67
C THR A 35 -19.22 -4.84 13.10
N SER A 36 -20.35 -5.32 13.62
CA SER A 36 -20.84 -4.98 14.97
C SER A 36 -19.90 -5.41 16.10
N ASP A 37 -19.16 -6.50 15.89
CA ASP A 37 -18.37 -7.18 16.90
C ASP A 37 -17.40 -8.17 16.24
N PHE A 38 -16.47 -8.70 17.04
CA PHE A 38 -15.48 -9.66 16.57
C PHE A 38 -16.08 -10.96 16.00
N ALA A 39 -17.19 -11.46 16.55
CA ALA A 39 -17.80 -12.69 16.07
C ALA A 39 -18.44 -12.50 14.68
N SER A 40 -19.03 -11.33 14.42
CA SER A 40 -19.50 -10.93 13.10
C SER A 40 -18.35 -10.82 12.10
N ALA A 41 -17.21 -10.26 12.49
CA ALA A 41 -16.00 -10.22 11.65
C ALA A 41 -15.51 -11.64 11.28
N VAL A 42 -15.46 -12.57 12.25
CA VAL A 42 -15.08 -13.96 12.00
C VAL A 42 -16.06 -14.66 11.07
N ARG A 43 -17.38 -14.50 11.26
CA ARG A 43 -18.39 -15.08 10.34
C ARG A 43 -18.26 -14.54 8.93
N PHE A 44 -17.97 -13.25 8.77
CA PHE A 44 -17.73 -12.68 7.46
C PHE A 44 -16.50 -13.27 6.81
N LEU A 45 -15.38 -13.34 7.54
CA LEU A 45 -14.15 -13.96 7.06
C LEU A 45 -14.34 -15.43 6.69
N ASP A 46 -15.10 -16.21 7.46
CA ASP A 46 -15.40 -17.61 7.19
C ASP A 46 -16.09 -17.79 5.82
N ARG A 47 -17.10 -16.96 5.51
CA ARG A 47 -17.77 -17.01 4.20
C ARG A 47 -16.87 -16.55 3.06
N VAL A 48 -15.95 -15.61 3.31
CA VAL A 48 -14.93 -15.23 2.33
C VAL A 48 -13.92 -16.36 2.09
N ALA A 49 -13.54 -17.10 3.14
CA ALA A 49 -12.64 -18.25 3.02
C ALA A 49 -13.25 -19.35 2.14
N GLU A 50 -14.54 -19.67 2.32
CA GLU A 50 -15.26 -20.59 1.44
C GLU A 50 -15.25 -20.14 -0.03
N ALA A 51 -15.50 -18.84 -0.28
CA ALA A 51 -15.49 -18.28 -1.63
C ALA A 51 -14.09 -18.30 -2.27
N ALA A 52 -13.06 -17.99 -1.49
CA ALA A 52 -11.66 -18.03 -1.90
C ALA A 52 -11.22 -19.47 -2.29
N ASP A 53 -11.55 -20.46 -1.45
CA ASP A 53 -11.28 -21.88 -1.74
C ASP A 53 -12.00 -22.35 -3.00
N ALA A 54 -13.27 -21.98 -3.17
CA ALA A 54 -14.03 -22.30 -4.38
C ALA A 54 -13.44 -21.63 -5.64
N ALA A 55 -12.83 -20.45 -5.49
CA ALA A 55 -12.17 -19.73 -6.57
C ALA A 55 -10.74 -20.24 -6.86
N GLY A 56 -10.13 -20.99 -5.94
CA GLY A 56 -8.71 -21.35 -5.99
C GLY A 56 -7.80 -20.11 -5.99
N HIS A 57 -8.22 -19.05 -5.31
CA HIS A 57 -7.54 -17.76 -5.23
C HIS A 57 -7.81 -17.14 -3.86
N HIS A 58 -6.76 -16.73 -3.15
CA HIS A 58 -6.84 -16.40 -1.73
C HIS A 58 -6.40 -14.97 -1.43
N PRO A 59 -7.10 -14.24 -0.54
CA PRO A 59 -6.65 -12.94 -0.06
C PRO A 59 -5.63 -13.09 1.08
N ASP A 60 -4.78 -12.08 1.24
CA ASP A 60 -4.17 -11.78 2.53
C ASP A 60 -5.22 -11.08 3.41
N VAL A 61 -5.26 -11.41 4.71
CA VAL A 61 -6.30 -10.92 5.64
C VAL A 61 -5.71 -10.40 6.93
N GLU A 62 -6.15 -9.22 7.35
CA GLU A 62 -5.95 -8.72 8.71
C GLU A 62 -7.30 -8.68 9.45
N LEU A 63 -7.34 -9.34 10.62
CA LEU A 63 -8.54 -9.42 11.46
C LEU A 63 -8.32 -8.65 12.76
N GLY A 64 -9.21 -7.69 13.03
CA GLY A 64 -9.24 -6.91 14.26
C GLY A 64 -10.61 -6.98 14.95
N TYR A 65 -10.75 -6.26 16.06
CA TYR A 65 -12.03 -6.21 16.80
C TYR A 65 -13.11 -5.51 15.98
N GLY A 66 -13.97 -6.31 15.34
CA GLY A 66 -15.02 -5.81 14.47
C GLY A 66 -14.51 -5.29 13.12
N THR A 67 -13.27 -5.60 12.72
CA THR A 67 -12.69 -5.15 11.44
C THR A 67 -12.08 -6.32 10.67
N VAL A 68 -12.25 -6.33 9.35
CA VAL A 68 -11.58 -7.27 8.44
C VAL A 68 -11.03 -6.48 7.26
N ALA A 69 -9.72 -6.55 7.03
CA ALA A 69 -9.08 -5.97 5.87
C ALA A 69 -8.60 -7.07 4.92
N PHE A 70 -8.75 -6.84 3.62
CA PHE A 70 -8.36 -7.76 2.56
C PHE A 70 -7.36 -7.09 1.64
N ARG A 71 -6.32 -7.84 1.28
CA ARG A 71 -5.41 -7.51 0.20
C ARG A 71 -5.40 -8.65 -0.83
N LEU A 72 -5.64 -8.32 -2.09
CA LEU A 72 -5.75 -9.28 -3.20
C LEU A 72 -4.67 -9.03 -4.23
N ARG A 73 -3.88 -10.06 -4.52
CA ARG A 73 -2.89 -10.07 -5.60
C ARG A 73 -2.74 -11.48 -6.14
N SER A 74 -2.57 -11.60 -7.45
CA SER A 74 -2.14 -12.85 -8.07
C SER A 74 -0.65 -13.05 -7.86
N HIS A 75 -0.26 -13.78 -6.81
CA HIS A 75 1.15 -14.00 -6.44
C HIS A 75 1.99 -14.63 -7.55
N ASP A 76 1.40 -15.50 -8.37
CA ASP A 76 2.04 -16.17 -9.49
C ASP A 76 2.40 -15.23 -10.64
N LEU A 77 1.66 -14.12 -10.79
CA LEU A 77 1.86 -13.12 -11.84
C LEU A 77 2.38 -11.78 -11.29
N GLY A 78 2.44 -11.61 -9.99
CA GLY A 78 3.00 -10.44 -9.35
C GLY A 78 2.12 -9.18 -9.41
N GLY A 79 0.83 -9.27 -9.72
CA GLY A 79 -0.05 -8.09 -9.79
C GLY A 79 -1.54 -8.42 -9.71
N VAL A 80 -2.39 -7.41 -9.91
CA VAL A 80 -3.84 -7.58 -9.96
C VAL A 80 -4.24 -8.20 -11.29
N THR A 81 -5.09 -9.22 -11.25
CA THR A 81 -5.69 -9.85 -12.43
C THR A 81 -7.21 -9.93 -12.29
N GLU A 82 -7.85 -10.48 -13.32
CA GLU A 82 -9.29 -10.80 -13.29
C GLU A 82 -9.69 -11.72 -12.12
N ARG A 83 -8.77 -12.55 -11.59
CA ARG A 83 -9.04 -13.39 -10.40
C ARG A 83 -9.26 -12.52 -9.17
N ASP A 84 -8.43 -11.49 -9.01
CA ASP A 84 -8.49 -10.55 -7.90
C ASP A 84 -9.77 -9.72 -7.97
N LEU A 85 -10.11 -9.19 -9.15
CA LEU A 85 -11.37 -8.46 -9.36
C LEU A 85 -12.61 -9.32 -9.03
N ARG A 86 -12.64 -10.57 -9.50
CA ARG A 86 -13.76 -11.47 -9.23
C ARG A 86 -13.94 -11.73 -7.73
N LEU A 87 -12.84 -12.00 -7.03
CA LEU A 87 -12.90 -12.25 -5.59
C LEU A 87 -13.26 -10.98 -4.81
N ALA A 88 -12.76 -9.81 -5.21
CA ALA A 88 -13.14 -8.51 -4.63
C ALA A 88 -14.66 -8.28 -4.71
N LEU A 89 -15.26 -8.52 -5.89
CA LEU A 89 -16.71 -8.38 -6.09
C LEU A 89 -17.51 -9.40 -5.27
N GLN A 90 -17.01 -10.63 -5.11
CA GLN A 90 -17.63 -11.63 -4.23
C GLN A 90 -17.56 -11.22 -2.76
N ILE A 91 -16.41 -10.72 -2.29
CA ILE A 91 -16.25 -10.19 -0.93
C ILE A 91 -17.24 -9.06 -0.69
N GLN A 92 -17.41 -8.15 -1.66
CA GLN A 92 -18.38 -7.07 -1.56
C GLN A 92 -19.82 -7.59 -1.44
N ALA A 93 -20.20 -8.60 -2.23
CA ALA A 93 -21.52 -9.20 -2.15
C ALA A 93 -21.77 -9.85 -0.77
N LEU A 94 -20.80 -10.58 -0.24
CA LEU A 94 -20.86 -11.20 1.09
C LEU A 94 -20.93 -10.15 2.21
N ALA A 95 -20.19 -9.05 2.07
CA ALA A 95 -20.24 -7.94 3.01
C ALA A 95 -21.65 -7.35 3.09
N ASN A 96 -22.27 -7.10 1.93
CA ASN A 96 -23.64 -6.60 1.84
C ASN A 96 -24.65 -7.59 2.47
N GLU A 97 -24.51 -8.90 2.20
CA GLU A 97 -25.37 -9.94 2.78
C GLU A 97 -25.29 -9.97 4.31
N LEU A 98 -24.08 -9.84 4.86
CA LEU A 98 -23.82 -9.99 6.29
C LEU A 98 -23.85 -8.66 7.06
N GLY A 99 -24.17 -7.55 6.40
CA GLY A 99 -24.22 -6.22 7.00
C GLY A 99 -22.85 -5.69 7.43
N ALA A 100 -21.77 -6.14 6.80
CA ALA A 100 -20.44 -5.58 6.99
C ALA A 100 -20.32 -4.28 6.18
N GLU A 101 -20.03 -3.17 6.86
CA GLU A 101 -19.90 -1.87 6.21
C GLU A 101 -18.54 -1.75 5.54
N GLY A 102 -18.53 -1.61 4.22
CA GLY A 102 -17.33 -1.28 3.46
C GLY A 102 -16.76 0.07 3.87
N ARG A 103 -15.47 0.09 4.17
CA ARG A 103 -14.67 1.29 4.35
C ARG A 103 -13.53 1.19 3.35
N ALA A 104 -13.53 2.10 2.38
CA ALA A 104 -12.34 2.28 1.58
C ALA A 104 -11.20 2.52 2.56
N VAL A 105 -10.21 1.63 2.54
CA VAL A 105 -8.92 1.99 3.11
C VAL A 105 -8.45 3.08 2.17
N THR A 106 -8.24 4.30 2.66
CA THR A 106 -7.46 5.26 1.89
C THR A 106 -6.04 4.69 1.91
N PRO A 107 -5.62 3.96 0.88
CA PRO A 107 -4.43 3.16 1.03
C PRO A 107 -3.27 4.16 0.99
N ALA A 108 -2.61 4.27 2.14
CA ALA A 108 -1.38 4.98 2.32
C ALA A 108 -0.36 3.90 2.67
N ARG A 109 0.31 3.33 1.66
CA ARG A 109 1.53 2.56 1.96
C ARG A 109 2.55 3.59 2.44
N TYR A 110 3.14 3.31 3.59
CA TYR A 110 4.18 4.13 4.16
C TYR A 110 5.50 3.41 3.99
N ASP A 111 6.42 4.03 3.29
CA ASP A 111 7.81 3.60 3.30
C ASP A 111 8.65 4.62 4.06
N VAL A 112 9.72 4.14 4.66
CA VAL A 112 10.72 4.98 5.33
C VAL A 112 11.91 5.11 4.40
N ALA A 113 12.15 6.31 3.91
CA ALA A 113 13.31 6.64 3.11
C ALA A 113 14.44 7.14 4.02
N ILE A 114 15.67 6.68 3.76
CA ILE A 114 16.86 7.11 4.50
C ILE A 114 17.91 7.67 3.55
N ASP A 115 18.16 8.97 3.64
CA ASP A 115 19.13 9.70 2.82
C ASP A 115 20.56 9.26 3.19
N CYS A 116 21.33 8.78 2.22
CA CYS A 116 22.71 8.37 2.45
C CYS A 116 23.61 8.49 1.22
N THR A 117 24.91 8.61 1.46
CA THR A 117 25.93 8.60 0.39
C THR A 117 26.39 7.18 0.05
N ASP A 118 26.17 6.22 0.94
CA ASP A 118 26.61 4.83 0.85
C ASP A 118 25.62 3.92 1.60
N ALA A 119 24.66 3.35 0.88
CA ALA A 119 23.62 2.49 1.43
C ALA A 119 24.20 1.19 2.01
N ASP A 120 25.17 0.58 1.33
CA ASP A 120 25.81 -0.67 1.75
C ASP A 120 26.50 -0.54 3.11
N SER A 121 27.06 0.62 3.41
CA SER A 121 27.71 0.88 4.69
C SER A 121 26.73 0.99 5.88
N ILE A 122 25.51 1.49 5.66
CA ILE A 122 24.54 1.74 6.74
C ILE A 122 23.44 0.67 6.84
N ARG A 123 23.13 -0.04 5.76
CA ARG A 123 22.06 -1.05 5.72
C ARG A 123 22.21 -2.15 6.77
N PRO A 124 23.42 -2.67 7.10
CA PRO A 124 23.56 -3.66 8.17
C PRO A 124 23.08 -3.19 9.55
N PHE A 125 23.24 -1.89 9.86
CA PHE A 125 22.76 -1.31 11.12
C PHE A 125 21.24 -1.36 11.18
N TRP A 126 20.56 -0.88 10.14
CA TRP A 126 19.10 -0.84 10.06
C TRP A 126 18.50 -2.24 10.01
N ARG A 127 19.09 -3.15 9.23
CA ARG A 127 18.68 -4.56 9.16
C ARG A 127 18.65 -5.21 10.53
N VAL A 128 19.72 -5.04 11.32
CA VAL A 128 19.81 -5.61 12.66
C VAL A 128 18.88 -4.89 13.64
N GLY A 129 18.84 -3.55 13.62
CA GLY A 129 18.03 -2.75 14.54
C GLY A 129 16.53 -2.99 14.39
N LEU A 130 16.06 -3.22 13.16
CA LEU A 130 14.67 -3.49 12.85
C LEU A 130 14.34 -4.99 12.89
N GLY A 131 15.35 -5.87 12.80
CA GLY A 131 15.14 -7.30 12.61
C GLY A 131 14.58 -7.64 11.22
N TYR A 132 14.87 -6.80 10.23
CA TYR A 132 14.37 -6.91 8.87
C TYR A 132 15.25 -7.81 8.00
N VAL A 133 14.73 -8.19 6.83
CA VAL A 133 15.45 -8.95 5.80
C VAL A 133 15.68 -8.09 4.56
N GLU A 134 16.74 -8.41 3.81
CA GLU A 134 17.06 -7.74 2.55
C GLU A 134 16.21 -8.31 1.42
N LEU A 135 15.65 -7.42 0.61
CA LEU A 135 15.04 -7.74 -0.69
C LEU A 135 15.72 -6.89 -1.77
N PRO A 136 15.98 -7.46 -2.96
CA PRO A 136 16.24 -6.63 -4.13
C PRO A 136 15.06 -5.66 -4.30
N ALA A 137 15.32 -4.37 -4.53
CA ALA A 137 14.25 -3.49 -4.98
C ALA A 137 13.67 -4.01 -6.28
N ASP A 138 12.43 -3.62 -6.53
CA ASP A 138 11.76 -3.91 -7.80
C ASP A 138 12.49 -3.14 -8.94
N GLY A 139 12.93 -3.85 -9.99
CA GLY A 139 13.62 -3.24 -11.15
C GLY A 139 15.14 -3.08 -11.00
N ASP A 140 15.69 -1.95 -11.46
CA ASP A 140 17.13 -1.60 -11.40
C ASP A 140 17.51 -0.94 -10.05
N GLY A 141 16.67 -1.06 -9.02
CA GLY A 141 16.86 -0.41 -7.72
C GLY A 141 17.85 -1.12 -6.78
N ASP A 142 18.28 -0.39 -5.74
CA ASP A 142 19.16 -0.88 -4.68
C ASP A 142 18.44 -1.78 -3.67
N VAL A 143 19.19 -2.50 -2.83
CA VAL A 143 18.62 -3.42 -1.82
C VAL A 143 17.80 -2.66 -0.76
N GLU A 144 16.57 -3.10 -0.55
CA GLU A 144 15.64 -2.60 0.47
C GLU A 144 15.58 -3.54 1.70
N LEU A 145 15.03 -3.02 2.80
CA LEU A 145 14.73 -3.80 4.01
C LEU A 145 13.23 -3.92 4.22
N VAL A 146 12.77 -5.14 4.49
CA VAL A 146 11.37 -5.43 4.78
C VAL A 146 11.19 -6.20 6.08
N ASP A 147 10.07 -5.97 6.75
CA ASP A 147 9.67 -6.78 7.90
C ASP A 147 9.37 -8.21 7.42
N PRO A 148 10.08 -9.24 7.90
CA PRO A 148 9.78 -10.64 7.54
C PRO A 148 8.38 -11.09 7.95
N ARG A 149 7.68 -10.36 8.82
CA ARG A 149 6.29 -10.62 9.21
C ARG A 149 5.27 -9.86 8.36
N GLY A 150 5.71 -8.90 7.56
CA GLY A 150 4.87 -8.05 6.73
C GLY A 150 4.02 -7.03 7.49
N HIS A 151 4.39 -6.67 8.72
CA HIS A 151 3.63 -5.69 9.53
C HIS A 151 4.24 -4.28 9.48
N GLY A 152 5.57 -4.19 9.43
CA GLY A 152 6.27 -2.91 9.40
C GLY A 152 6.43 -2.32 7.99
N PRO A 153 6.65 -1.00 7.89
CA PRO A 153 6.90 -0.32 6.62
C PRO A 153 8.19 -0.82 5.98
N ARG A 154 8.29 -0.71 4.65
CA ARG A 154 9.57 -0.95 3.95
C ARG A 154 10.53 0.18 4.28
N VAL A 155 11.83 -0.12 4.28
CA VAL A 155 12.89 0.88 4.44
C VAL A 155 13.81 0.82 3.22
N TRP A 156 13.95 1.94 2.54
CA TRP A 156 14.82 2.09 1.38
C TRP A 156 15.84 3.22 1.59
N PHE A 157 16.89 3.22 0.77
CA PHE A 157 18.04 4.10 0.95
C PHE A 157 18.18 5.02 -0.26
N GLN A 158 17.87 6.29 -0.07
CA GLN A 158 18.01 7.28 -1.13
C GLN A 158 19.48 7.70 -1.26
N HIS A 159 20.05 7.52 -2.45
CA HIS A 159 21.41 7.97 -2.72
C HIS A 159 21.47 9.49 -2.83
N MET A 160 22.42 10.09 -2.12
CA MET A 160 22.73 11.52 -2.16
C MET A 160 24.20 11.72 -2.52
N GLU A 161 24.50 12.69 -3.40
CA GLU A 161 25.88 13.05 -3.74
C GLU A 161 26.63 13.64 -2.52
N ILE A 162 25.92 14.36 -1.66
CA ILE A 162 26.45 15.02 -0.48
C ILE A 162 25.58 14.66 0.72
N ALA A 163 26.23 14.29 1.83
CA ALA A 163 25.51 14.02 3.07
C ALA A 163 24.82 15.29 3.60
N ARG A 164 23.52 15.20 3.88
CA ARG A 164 22.80 16.26 4.60
C ARG A 164 23.38 16.43 6.00
N THR A 165 23.72 17.67 6.35
CA THR A 165 24.26 18.02 7.66
C THR A 165 23.17 18.44 8.67
N ASP A 166 21.95 18.67 8.18
CA ASP A 166 20.82 19.07 9.00
C ASP A 166 20.10 17.88 9.65
N ARG A 167 19.17 18.18 10.56
CA ARG A 167 18.54 17.21 11.48
C ARG A 167 17.61 16.18 10.81
N ASN A 168 17.39 16.24 9.51
CA ASN A 168 16.44 15.36 8.83
C ASN A 168 17.10 14.56 7.70
N ARG A 169 17.30 13.26 7.92
CA ARG A 169 17.81 12.28 6.94
C ARG A 169 16.84 11.11 6.74
N ILE A 170 15.67 11.20 7.35
CA ILE A 170 14.65 10.15 7.31
C ILE A 170 13.34 10.84 6.96
N HIS A 171 12.67 10.40 5.91
CA HIS A 171 11.37 10.91 5.53
C HIS A 171 10.40 9.76 5.24
N LEU A 172 9.11 10.09 5.22
CA LEU A 172 8.05 9.14 4.91
C LEU A 172 7.58 9.34 3.48
N ASP A 173 7.51 8.24 2.74
CA ASP A 173 6.83 8.19 1.45
C ASP A 173 5.43 7.65 1.65
N VAL A 174 4.43 8.45 1.30
CA VAL A 174 3.01 8.14 1.45
C VAL A 174 2.42 7.86 0.08
N TYR A 175 2.30 6.57 -0.25
CA TYR A 175 1.74 6.13 -1.52
C TYR A 175 0.22 6.13 -1.49
N VAL A 176 -0.39 6.91 -2.38
CA VAL A 176 -1.85 7.06 -2.52
C VAL A 176 -2.29 6.74 -3.96
N PRO A 177 -3.56 6.41 -4.20
CA PRO A 177 -4.09 6.30 -5.55
C PRO A 177 -3.83 7.60 -6.34
N GLY A 178 -3.51 7.49 -7.63
CA GLY A 178 -3.17 8.66 -8.45
C GLY A 178 -4.22 9.76 -8.43
N ASP A 179 -5.51 9.39 -8.44
CA ASP A 179 -6.62 10.33 -8.41
C ASP A 179 -6.79 11.03 -7.04
N ASP A 180 -6.20 10.49 -5.96
CA ASP A 180 -6.27 11.05 -4.59
C ASP A 180 -5.11 12.02 -4.29
N ALA A 181 -4.07 12.02 -5.12
CA ALA A 181 -2.78 12.62 -4.78
C ALA A 181 -2.81 14.15 -4.72
N GLU A 182 -3.41 14.81 -5.72
CA GLU A 182 -3.50 16.27 -5.75
C GLU A 182 -4.38 16.82 -4.62
N GLU A 183 -5.47 16.12 -4.30
CA GLU A 183 -6.32 16.48 -3.16
C GLU A 183 -5.55 16.34 -1.85
N ARG A 184 -4.75 15.28 -1.69
CA ARG A 184 -3.90 15.07 -0.52
C ARG A 184 -2.87 16.18 -0.36
N VAL A 185 -2.17 16.54 -1.43
CA VAL A 185 -1.16 17.62 -1.44
C VAL A 185 -1.82 18.94 -1.01
N SER A 186 -2.97 19.26 -1.60
CA SER A 186 -3.74 20.47 -1.27
C SER A 186 -4.15 20.49 0.21
N ALA A 187 -4.66 19.37 0.73
CA ALA A 187 -5.06 19.25 2.13
C ALA A 187 -3.88 19.41 3.11
N ILE A 188 -2.68 18.94 2.77
CA ILE A 188 -1.47 19.14 3.59
C ILE A 188 -1.08 20.63 3.62
N VAL A 189 -1.11 21.31 2.47
CA VAL A 189 -0.82 22.74 2.39
C VAL A 189 -1.84 23.55 3.20
N GLU A 190 -3.13 23.23 3.10
CA GLU A 190 -4.18 23.86 3.91
C GLU A 190 -4.00 23.63 5.42
N ALA A 191 -3.41 22.50 5.82
CA ALA A 191 -3.08 22.20 7.21
C ALA A 191 -1.83 22.95 7.73
N GLY A 192 -1.17 23.76 6.89
CA GLY A 192 0.03 24.54 7.23
C GLY A 192 1.35 23.93 6.75
N GLY A 193 1.29 22.86 5.95
CA GLY A 193 2.46 22.32 5.26
C GLY A 193 2.94 23.24 4.13
N THR A 194 4.22 23.13 3.80
CA THR A 194 4.83 23.82 2.65
C THR A 194 5.14 22.80 1.57
N LEU A 195 4.65 23.04 0.34
CA LEU A 195 5.11 22.29 -0.84
C LEU A 195 6.55 22.72 -1.17
N LEU A 196 7.50 21.80 -1.05
CA LEU A 196 8.91 22.08 -1.35
C LEU A 196 9.21 21.89 -2.84
N THR A 197 8.71 20.81 -3.45
CA THR A 197 8.82 20.57 -4.89
C THR A 197 7.68 19.70 -5.41
N ASP A 198 7.24 20.01 -6.63
CA ASP A 198 6.30 19.26 -7.45
C ASP A 198 6.91 18.86 -8.81
N GLU A 199 8.25 18.97 -8.96
CA GLU A 199 8.96 18.71 -10.22
C GLU A 199 8.72 17.29 -10.76
N HIS A 200 8.40 16.34 -9.87
CA HIS A 200 8.19 14.93 -10.18
C HIS A 200 6.72 14.54 -10.25
N ALA A 201 5.80 15.50 -10.21
CA ALA A 201 4.38 15.23 -10.40
C ALA A 201 4.10 14.64 -11.80
N PRO A 202 3.18 13.66 -11.93
CA PRO A 202 2.29 13.15 -10.89
C PRO A 202 2.88 11.98 -10.08
N GLU A 203 4.16 11.61 -10.28
CA GLU A 203 4.76 10.45 -9.62
C GLU A 203 4.95 10.69 -8.12
N TRP A 204 5.48 11.86 -7.74
CA TRP A 204 5.54 12.29 -6.33
C TRP A 204 5.72 13.80 -6.12
N TRP A 205 5.43 14.25 -4.90
CA TRP A 205 5.64 15.61 -4.37
C TRP A 205 6.40 15.55 -3.04
N VAL A 206 7.28 16.51 -2.75
CA VAL A 206 7.86 16.68 -1.41
C VAL A 206 7.22 17.86 -0.71
N LEU A 207 6.77 17.61 0.51
CA LEU A 207 6.21 18.60 1.41
C LEU A 207 7.02 18.64 2.71
N ALA A 208 6.91 19.74 3.45
CA ALA A 208 7.46 19.85 4.79
C ALA A 208 6.46 20.45 5.78
N ASP A 209 6.55 20.02 7.04
CA ASP A 209 5.88 20.68 8.15
C ASP A 209 6.55 22.01 8.52
N VAL A 210 6.02 22.69 9.53
CA VAL A 210 6.52 24.01 9.98
C VAL A 210 7.91 23.96 10.61
N GLU A 211 8.43 22.78 10.97
CA GLU A 211 9.77 22.58 11.53
C GLU A 211 10.78 22.07 10.48
N GLY A 212 10.32 21.80 9.25
CA GLY A 212 11.14 21.30 8.15
C GLY A 212 11.26 19.78 8.08
N ASN A 213 10.37 19.03 8.77
CA ASN A 213 10.31 17.58 8.58
C ASN A 213 9.61 17.27 7.24
N GLU A 214 10.28 16.48 6.40
CA GLU A 214 9.85 16.16 5.04
C GLU A 214 8.94 14.93 4.98
N LEU A 215 7.96 14.99 4.09
CA LEU A 215 7.04 13.91 3.74
C LEU A 215 6.78 13.95 2.23
N CYS A 216 6.83 12.79 1.57
CA CYS A 216 6.49 12.66 0.17
C CYS A 216 5.08 12.12 0.00
N VAL A 217 4.33 12.66 -0.96
CA VAL A 217 3.09 12.04 -1.47
C VAL A 217 3.45 11.37 -2.79
N CYS A 218 3.17 10.08 -2.94
CA CYS A 218 3.61 9.26 -4.07
C CYS A 218 2.41 8.57 -4.73
N THR A 219 2.44 8.33 -6.04
CA THR A 219 1.32 7.70 -6.77
C THR A 219 1.65 6.36 -7.41
N SER A 220 2.94 6.00 -7.45
CA SER A 220 3.42 4.82 -8.15
C SER A 220 4.28 3.93 -7.25
N SER A 221 3.89 2.67 -7.15
CA SER A 221 4.84 1.57 -7.24
C SER A 221 4.17 0.51 -8.11
N TYR A 222 4.70 0.34 -9.33
CA TYR A 222 4.20 -0.63 -10.31
C TYR A 222 4.28 -2.06 -9.78
#